data_AF-A0A5C2FQL8-F1
#
_entry.id   AF-A0A5C2FQL8-F1
#
_cell.length_a   1.000
_cell.length_b   1.000
_cell.length_c   1.000
_cell.angle_alpha   90.00
_cell.angle_beta   90.00
_cell.angle_gamma   90.00
#
_symmetry.space_group_name_H-M   'P 1'
#
loop_
_entity.id
_entity.type
_entity.pdbx_description
1 polymer ?
#
loop_
_entity_poly.entity_id
_entity_poly.type
_entity_poly.pdbx_seq_one_letter_code
_entity_poly.pdbx_strand_id
1 'polypeptide(L)'
;MAGKKQLPPVRIATDDDVPLEPMSLADAIAHGTRLDELYALRRIVSAHIEHPNTLAREIASLVTRQMAISKEIEELELADKPDALGKAADTDDAKFDPRAV
;
A
#
# COMPACT_ATOMS: atom_id res chain seq x y z
N MET A 1 4.37 -9.29 -29.29
CA MET A 1 3.04 -8.63 -29.44
C MET A 1 2.49 -8.37 -28.04
N ALA A 2 2.69 -7.17 -27.49
CA ALA A 2 2.25 -6.84 -26.14
C ALA A 2 0.72 -6.66 -26.11
N GLY A 3 0.03 -7.59 -25.45
CA GLY A 3 -1.42 -7.50 -25.24
C GLY A 3 -1.74 -6.27 -24.40
N LYS A 4 -2.46 -5.30 -24.98
CA LYS A 4 -2.95 -4.13 -24.26
C LYS A 4 -3.92 -4.63 -23.18
N LYS A 5 -3.52 -4.60 -21.90
CA LYS A 5 -4.44 -4.81 -20.76
C LYS A 5 -5.49 -3.71 -20.82
N GLN A 6 -6.64 -3.99 -21.43
CA GLN A 6 -7.81 -3.13 -21.31
C GLN A 6 -8.34 -3.25 -19.89
N LEU A 7 -8.40 -2.13 -19.19
CA LEU A 7 -9.10 -2.05 -17.91
C LEU A 7 -10.58 -2.39 -18.13
N PRO A 8 -11.24 -3.02 -17.15
CA PRO A 8 -12.67 -3.25 -17.24
C PRO A 8 -13.41 -1.92 -17.45
N PRO A 9 -14.51 -1.92 -18.23
CA PRO A 9 -15.29 -0.71 -18.47
C PRO A 9 -15.79 -0.12 -17.16
N VAL A 10 -15.66 1.20 -17.01
CA VAL A 10 -16.15 1.93 -15.82
C VAL A 10 -17.65 1.74 -15.73
N ARG A 11 -18.12 1.06 -14.67
CA ARG A 11 -19.54 0.93 -14.32
C ARG A 11 -19.92 1.98 -13.28
N ILE A 12 -21.19 2.36 -13.26
CA ILE A 12 -21.75 3.22 -12.22
C ILE A 12 -21.80 2.39 -10.92
N ALA A 13 -21.33 2.98 -9.81
CA ALA A 13 -21.42 2.34 -8.50
C ALA A 13 -22.89 2.14 -8.11
N THR A 14 -23.23 0.93 -7.71
CA THR A 14 -24.56 0.55 -7.21
C THR A 14 -24.57 0.53 -5.69
N ASP A 15 -25.73 0.41 -5.05
CA ASP A 15 -25.86 0.33 -3.58
C ASP A 15 -25.10 -0.87 -2.97
N ASP A 16 -24.78 -1.88 -3.77
CA ASP A 16 -23.98 -3.04 -3.37
C ASP A 16 -22.47 -2.75 -3.30
N ASP A 17 -21.99 -1.65 -3.89
CA ASP A 17 -20.57 -1.28 -3.90
C ASP A 17 -20.20 -0.50 -2.63
N VAL A 18 -20.33 -1.18 -1.48
CA VAL A 18 -19.99 -0.60 -0.17
C VAL A 18 -18.47 -0.56 -0.01
N PRO A 19 -17.85 0.62 0.23
CA PRO A 19 -16.43 0.71 0.53
C PRO A 19 -16.11 -0.15 1.76
N LEU A 20 -15.07 -0.97 1.70
CA LEU A 20 -14.62 -1.69 2.89
C LEU A 20 -14.24 -0.70 3.98
N GLU A 21 -14.73 -0.94 5.18
CA GLU A 21 -14.32 -0.15 6.34
C GLU A 21 -12.82 -0.34 6.59
N PRO A 22 -12.09 0.74 6.91
CA PRO A 22 -10.68 0.63 7.24
C PRO A 22 -10.50 -0.19 8.51
N MET A 23 -9.55 -1.11 8.49
CA MET A 23 -9.25 -2.03 9.59
C MET A 23 -8.94 -1.25 10.88
N SER A 24 -9.46 -1.72 12.01
CA SER A 24 -9.12 -1.13 13.31
C SER A 24 -7.66 -1.42 13.66
N LEU A 25 -7.05 -0.61 14.54
CA LEU A 25 -5.66 -0.86 14.95
C LEU A 25 -5.49 -2.23 15.63
N ALA A 26 -6.46 -2.64 16.44
CA ALA A 26 -6.41 -3.93 17.11
C ALA A 26 -6.47 -5.08 16.09
N ASP A 27 -7.35 -4.97 15.10
CA ASP A 27 -7.50 -5.98 14.06
C ASP A 27 -6.28 -6.01 13.12
N ALA A 28 -5.73 -4.86 12.78
CA ALA A 28 -4.53 -4.74 11.97
C ALA A 28 -3.32 -5.41 12.64
N ILE A 29 -3.17 -5.25 13.97
CA ILE A 29 -2.11 -5.92 14.75
C ILE A 29 -2.36 -7.43 14.85
N ALA A 30 -3.60 -7.85 15.06
CA ALA A 30 -3.93 -9.26 15.30
C ALA A 30 -3.94 -10.11 14.02
N HIS A 31 -4.38 -9.53 12.90
CA HIS A 31 -4.74 -10.27 11.68
C HIS A 31 -4.22 -9.63 10.39
N GLY A 32 -3.72 -8.40 10.45
CA GLY A 32 -3.27 -7.65 9.28
C GLY A 32 -1.79 -7.86 8.96
N THR A 33 -1.37 -7.20 7.89
CA THR A 33 0.04 -7.05 7.52
C THR A 33 0.66 -5.86 8.25
N ARG A 34 1.99 -5.75 8.18
CA ARG A 34 2.70 -4.56 8.69
C ARG A 34 2.21 -3.26 8.04
N LEU A 35 1.84 -3.30 6.75
CA LEU A 35 1.27 -2.15 6.05
C LEU A 35 -0.10 -1.75 6.65
N ASP A 36 -0.95 -2.73 6.96
CA ASP A 36 -2.26 -2.46 7.57
C ASP A 36 -2.13 -1.80 8.94
N GLU A 37 -1.16 -2.24 9.75
CA GLU A 37 -0.83 -1.60 11.02
C GLU A 37 -0.41 -0.14 10.83
N LEU A 38 0.47 0.14 9.87
CA LEU A 38 0.96 1.48 9.59
C LEU A 38 -0.15 2.40 9.05
N TYR A 39 -1.06 1.89 8.21
CA TYR A 39 -2.23 2.65 7.77
C TYR A 39 -3.17 2.97 8.93
N ALA A 40 -3.43 2.01 9.82
CA ALA A 40 -4.25 2.22 11.01
C ALA A 40 -3.63 3.27 11.94
N LEU A 41 -2.31 3.20 12.18
CA LEU A 41 -1.57 4.19 12.96
C LEU A 41 -1.58 5.57 12.32
N ARG A 42 -1.37 5.66 11.00
CA ARG A 42 -1.44 6.92 10.26
C ARG A 42 -2.80 7.59 10.45
N ARG A 43 -3.89 6.83 10.34
CA ARG A 43 -5.25 7.35 10.56
C ARG A 43 -5.43 7.92 11.96
N ILE A 44 -4.96 7.20 12.98
CA ILE A 44 -5.05 7.63 14.38
C ILE A 44 -4.25 8.91 14.59
N VAL A 45 -3.01 8.98 14.09
CA VAL A 45 -2.16 10.18 14.23
C VAL A 45 -2.78 11.38 13.53
N SER A 46 -3.30 11.22 12.30
CA SER A 46 -3.99 12.28 11.58
C SER A 46 -5.22 12.80 12.36
N ALA A 47 -6.03 11.89 12.92
CA ALA A 47 -7.17 12.28 13.75
C ALA A 47 -6.75 13.09 14.98
N HIS A 48 -5.63 12.76 15.62
CA HIS A 48 -5.12 13.54 16.75
C HIS A 48 -4.56 14.90 16.32
N ILE A 49 -3.92 15.00 15.15
CA ILE A 49 -3.43 16.28 14.63
C ILE A 49 -4.59 17.25 14.38
N GLU A 50 -5.70 16.74 13.85
CA GLU A 50 -6.90 17.55 13.53
C GLU A 50 -7.80 17.81 14.75
N HIS A 51 -7.57 17.13 15.87
CA HIS A 51 -8.43 17.23 17.04
C HIS A 51 -8.25 18.60 17.74
N PRO A 52 -9.34 19.34 18.04
CA PRO A 52 -9.26 20.70 18.57
C PRO A 52 -8.63 20.80 19.97
N ASN A 53 -8.59 19.69 20.72
CA ASN A 53 -7.97 19.65 22.05
C ASN A 53 -6.48 19.24 22.03
N THR A 54 -5.88 19.05 20.86
CA THR A 54 -4.47 18.68 20.76
C THR A 54 -3.60 19.90 21.00
N LEU A 55 -2.66 19.79 21.95
CA LEU A 55 -1.82 20.91 22.33
C LEU A 55 -0.81 21.22 21.21
N ALA A 56 -0.54 22.50 20.95
CA ALA A 56 0.40 22.92 19.91
C ALA A 56 1.80 22.30 20.05
N ARG A 57 2.23 22.04 21.30
CA ARG A 57 3.48 21.33 21.60
C ARG A 57 3.48 19.88 21.08
N GLU A 58 2.34 19.21 21.16
CA GLU A 58 2.18 17.81 20.76
C GLU A 58 2.08 17.69 19.23
N ILE A 59 1.51 18.69 18.56
CA ILE A 59 1.37 18.71 17.10
C ILE A 59 2.71 18.48 16.40
N ALA A 60 3.78 19.16 16.83
CA ALA A 60 5.12 18.98 16.22
C ALA A 60 5.63 17.54 16.32
N SER A 61 5.38 16.89 17.46
CA SER A 61 5.76 15.48 17.67
C SER A 61 4.90 14.53 16.84
N LEU A 62 3.60 14.80 16.71
CA LEU A 62 2.67 13.99 15.93
C LEU A 62 2.96 14.10 14.43
N VAL A 63 3.26 15.30 13.92
CA VAL A 63 3.64 15.52 12.51
C VAL A 63 4.94 14.79 12.18
N THR A 64 5.94 14.84 13.07
CA THR A 64 7.19 14.09 12.87
C THR A 64 6.93 12.58 12.80
N ARG A 65 6.06 12.06 13.65
CA ARG A 65 5.64 10.66 13.63
C ARG A 65 4.86 10.31 12.36
N GLN A 66 3.99 11.20 11.88
CA GLN A 66 3.25 11.03 10.63
C GLN A 66 4.19 10.95 9.42
N MET A 67 5.22 11.80 9.37
CA MET A 67 6.24 11.75 8.32
C MET A 67 7.02 10.42 8.35
N ALA A 68 7.41 9.96 9.54
CA ALA A 68 8.12 8.68 9.69
C ALA A 68 7.27 7.49 9.22
N ILE A 69 5.99 7.43 9.63
CA ILE A 69 5.05 6.39 9.18
C ILE A 69 4.87 6.43 7.66
N SER A 70 4.73 7.63 7.08
CA SER A 70 4.56 7.76 5.63
C SER A 70 5.77 7.22 4.86
N LYS A 71 6.98 7.50 5.35
CA LYS A 71 8.22 6.98 4.75
C LYS A 71 8.31 5.45 4.85
N GLU A 72 7.97 4.87 6.00
CA GLU A 72 7.96 3.40 6.19
C GLU A 72 6.95 2.71 5.25
N ILE A 73 5.76 3.31 5.07
CA ILE A 73 4.77 2.83 4.10
C ILE A 73 5.34 2.87 2.68
N GLU A 74 5.94 3.98 2.26
CA GLU A 74 6.54 4.11 0.93
C GLU A 74 7.64 3.06 0.69
N GLU A 75 8.50 2.82 1.67
CA GLU A 75 9.56 1.80 1.60
C GLU A 75 8.99 0.39 1.45
N LEU A 76 7.96 0.04 2.23
CA LEU A 76 7.31 -1.27 2.16
C LEU A 76 6.52 -1.46 0.85
N GLU A 77 5.80 -0.44 0.39
CA GLU A 77 5.10 -0.48 -0.89
C GLU A 77 6.06 -0.60 -2.08
N LEU A 78 7.25 -0.02 -1.98
CA LEU A 78 8.27 -0.13 -3.02
C LEU A 78 8.89 -1.53 -3.01
N ALA A 79 9.16 -2.08 -1.83
CA ALA A 79 9.68 -3.44 -1.68
C ALA A 79 8.71 -4.51 -2.18
N ASP A 80 7.40 -4.29 -2.03
CA ASP A 80 6.36 -5.24 -2.47
C ASP A 80 6.07 -5.15 -3.98
N LYS A 81 6.48 -4.07 -4.65
CA LYS A 81 6.38 -3.95 -6.10
C LYS A 81 7.57 -4.68 -6.75
N PRO A 82 7.34 -5.68 -7.63
CA PRO A 82 8.43 -6.25 -8.39
C PRO A 82 8.98 -5.18 -9.35
N ASP A 83 10.21 -4.74 -9.07
CA ASP A 83 10.96 -3.85 -9.95
C ASP A 83 11.00 -4.39 -11.38
N ALA A 84 11.22 -3.52 -12.36
CA ALA A 84 11.37 -3.93 -13.76
C ALA A 84 12.46 -5.02 -13.94
N LEU A 85 13.48 -5.01 -13.08
CA LEU A 85 14.51 -6.04 -12.98
C LEU A 85 13.97 -7.37 -12.40
N GLY A 86 13.18 -7.33 -11.33
CA GLY A 86 12.52 -8.51 -10.78
C GLY A 86 11.59 -9.19 -11.79
N LYS A 87 10.86 -8.39 -12.58
CA LYS A 87 10.01 -8.90 -13.67
C LYS A 87 10.80 -9.51 -14.84
N ALA A 88 12.01 -9.02 -15.10
CA ALA A 88 12.89 -9.58 -16.12
C ALA A 88 13.57 -10.88 -15.66
N ALA A 89 13.77 -11.05 -14.34
CA ALA A 89 14.27 -12.30 -13.77
C ALA A 89 13.20 -13.39 -13.64
N ASP A 90 11.92 -13.00 -13.60
CA ASP A 90 10.76 -13.90 -13.52
C ASP A 90 10.31 -14.42 -14.91
N THR A 91 11.12 -14.21 -15.96
CA THR A 91 10.90 -14.85 -17.26
C THR A 91 11.55 -16.23 -17.27
N ASP A 92 10.75 -17.26 -17.52
CA ASP A 92 11.26 -18.61 -17.73
C ASP A 92 12.33 -18.66 -18.83
N ASP A 93 13.40 -19.42 -18.58
CA ASP A 93 14.39 -19.73 -19.60
C ASP A 93 13.71 -20.39 -20.81
N ALA A 94 14.11 -19.98 -22.01
CA ALA A 94 13.69 -20.65 -23.22
C ALA A 94 14.17 -22.12 -23.19
N LYS A 95 13.35 -23.05 -23.70
CA LYS A 95 13.76 -24.45 -23.85
C LYS A 95 15.03 -24.51 -24.71
N PHE A 96 16.07 -25.15 -24.17
CA PHE A 96 17.33 -25.38 -24.87
C PHE A 96 17.09 -26.08 -26.21
N ASP A 97 17.44 -25.42 -27.31
CA ASP A 97 17.36 -25.98 -28.67
C ASP A 97 18.76 -26.42 -29.14
N PRO A 98 19.05 -27.73 -29.20
CA PRO A 98 20.34 -28.24 -29.66
C PRO A 98 20.60 -28.04 -31.16
N ARG A 99 19.64 -27.48 -31.92
CA ARG A 99 19.78 -27.19 -33.36
C ARG A 99 20.00 -25.72 -33.68
N ALA A 100 20.03 -24.84 -32.68
CA ALA A 100 20.40 -23.45 -32.88
C ALA A 100 21.91 -23.36 -33.15
N VAL A 101 22.29 -23.21 -34.42
CA VAL A 101 23.64 -22.92 -34.91
C VAL A 101 23.64 -21.52 -35.50
#